data_AF-A0A2G6GU68-F1
#
_entry.id   AF-A0A2G6GU68-F1
#
_cell.length_a   1.000
_cell.length_b   1.000
_cell.length_c   1.000
_cell.angle_alpha   90.00
_cell.angle_beta   90.00
_cell.angle_gamma   90.00
#
_symmetry.space_group_name_H-M   'P 1'
#
loop_
_entity.id
_entity.type
_entity.pdbx_description
1 polymer ?
#
loop_
_entity_poly.entity_id
_entity_poly.type
_entity_poly.pdbx_seq_one_letter_code
_entity_poly.pdbx_strand_id
1 'polypeptide(L)'
;MPNGGQFKRQKIMADRINVNVFSEIGSLEHVVVHTPGLEVERMSPSNAEKALYSDILNLEIARREYAPFKGTLQRIAKVHELEDLLVDTLNSSDARNFLLPALCPVQYPELLEKLFAMPSEELAHQLLTGVPMPKQTLTDFLDQERYAIPPLYNFYFMRDASMSVYDNILMGRMAHEVRFGESRIMEAIFTYSTKVHAPIINPAHAPNSKEILVEGGDVHIVRDDILMIGCGQRTSKQGIDFIVQQLLRKGLDKTQHILVQESPLSPGSFIHLDMIFTLLGPTHCMAFEPVIMKDSSYHTIHMEVQPDGQTKIRYEDNLVQALNALGVPVEPIFCGGTGDNWVQEREQSHSGANFVSFGPDKIIGYARNHHTIEALSQQGFEVVPAEKAASGEVDINALKSCVVTLSSSELVRGGGGGRCMTLPIVRKAVQW
;
A
#
# COMPACT_ATOMS: atom_id res chain seq x y z
N MET A 1 4.99 -8.60 45.57
CA MET A 1 5.76 -7.81 44.58
C MET A 1 4.93 -7.73 43.31
N PRO A 2 4.57 -6.55 42.79
CA PRO A 2 3.85 -6.46 41.53
C PRO A 2 4.76 -6.97 40.41
N ASN A 3 4.22 -7.82 39.55
CA ASN A 3 4.92 -8.61 38.55
C ASN A 3 5.82 -7.75 37.63
N GLY A 4 7.14 -7.98 37.67
CA GLY A 4 8.09 -7.36 36.75
C GLY A 4 7.76 -7.58 35.27
N GLY A 5 6.96 -8.60 34.93
CA GLY A 5 6.44 -8.83 33.58
C GLY A 5 5.37 -7.82 33.11
N GLN A 6 4.53 -7.31 34.01
CA GLN A 6 3.51 -6.30 33.67
C GLN A 6 4.12 -4.91 33.45
N PHE A 7 5.07 -4.52 34.30
CA PHE A 7 5.83 -3.27 34.13
C PHE A 7 6.67 -3.27 32.85
N LYS A 8 7.29 -4.42 32.51
CA LYS A 8 8.08 -4.55 31.28
C LYS A 8 7.20 -4.53 30.02
N ARG A 9 6.02 -5.18 30.04
CA ARG A 9 5.03 -5.11 28.93
C ARG A 9 4.47 -3.69 28.75
N GLN A 10 4.13 -2.98 29.83
CA GLN A 10 3.66 -1.58 29.74
C GLN A 10 4.73 -0.63 29.23
N LYS A 11 5.99 -0.79 29.65
CA LYS A 11 7.10 0.04 29.15
C LYS A 11 7.39 -0.22 27.67
N ILE A 12 7.38 -1.49 27.23
CA ILE A 12 7.53 -1.86 25.81
C ILE A 12 6.39 -1.29 24.96
N MET A 13 5.17 -1.14 25.50
CA MET A 13 4.06 -0.49 24.78
C MET A 13 4.20 1.03 24.68
N ALA A 14 4.87 1.68 25.64
CA ALA A 14 5.04 3.14 25.66
C ALA A 14 6.07 3.66 24.64
N ASP A 15 6.99 2.81 24.17
CA ASP A 15 8.08 3.20 23.25
C ASP A 15 7.79 2.85 21.77
N ARG A 16 6.61 2.29 21.45
CA ARG A 16 6.23 1.92 20.08
C ARG A 16 5.80 3.14 19.27
N ILE A 17 6.10 3.11 17.98
CA ILE A 17 5.51 4.06 17.03
C ILE A 17 4.06 3.65 16.79
N ASN A 18 3.13 4.49 17.25
CA ASN A 18 1.71 4.32 16.99
C ASN A 18 1.35 4.87 15.61
N VAL A 19 0.54 4.12 14.87
CA VAL A 19 0.03 4.58 13.57
C VAL A 19 -0.81 5.84 13.74
N ASN A 20 -0.60 6.82 12.86
CA ASN A 20 -1.26 8.12 12.88
C ASN A 20 -1.20 8.76 11.48
N VAL A 21 -2.15 8.43 10.61
CA VAL A 21 -2.23 8.88 9.22
C VAL A 21 -3.62 9.44 8.95
N PHE A 22 -3.77 10.77 8.94
CA PHE A 22 -5.05 11.47 8.74
C PHE A 22 -5.15 12.22 7.40
N SER A 23 -4.17 12.03 6.51
CA SER A 23 -4.19 12.55 5.14
C SER A 23 -3.16 11.82 4.27
N GLU A 24 -3.31 11.85 2.95
CA GLU A 24 -2.31 11.34 1.99
C GLU A 24 -1.14 12.31 1.79
N ILE A 25 -1.35 13.60 2.06
CA ILE A 25 -0.43 14.69 1.68
C ILE A 25 0.32 15.31 2.86
N GLY A 26 -0.02 14.94 4.09
CA GLY A 26 0.69 15.39 5.29
C GLY A 26 2.15 14.99 5.24
N SER A 27 3.04 15.83 5.78
CA SER A 27 4.48 15.55 5.79
C SER A 27 4.74 14.17 6.41
N LEU A 28 5.45 13.33 5.66
CA LEU A 28 5.73 11.95 6.05
C LEU A 28 6.75 11.91 7.19
N GLU A 29 6.43 11.23 8.28
CA GLU A 29 7.35 11.09 9.43
C GLU A 29 7.88 9.67 9.58
N HIS A 30 7.01 8.67 9.34
CA HIS A 30 7.39 7.26 9.40
C HIS A 30 6.74 6.49 8.26
N VAL A 31 7.53 5.65 7.61
CA VAL A 31 7.10 4.82 6.47
C VAL A 31 7.71 3.43 6.57
N VAL A 32 6.90 2.41 6.31
CA VAL A 32 7.36 1.03 6.14
C VAL A 32 7.57 0.79 4.65
N VAL A 33 8.70 0.18 4.33
CA VAL A 33 9.10 -0.22 2.98
C VAL A 33 9.66 -1.64 3.01
N HIS A 34 9.73 -2.30 1.86
CA HIS A 34 10.41 -3.59 1.73
C HIS A 34 11.32 -3.56 0.51
N THR A 35 12.62 -3.68 0.74
CA THR A 35 13.60 -3.70 -0.34
C THR A 35 13.45 -5.00 -1.15
N PRO A 36 13.32 -4.96 -2.50
CA PRO A 36 13.20 -6.17 -3.31
C PRO A 36 14.30 -7.21 -3.03
N GLY A 37 13.88 -8.42 -2.69
CA GLY A 37 14.73 -9.53 -2.27
C GLY A 37 14.70 -10.73 -3.24
N LEU A 38 15.22 -11.86 -2.76
CA LEU A 38 15.29 -13.11 -3.53
C LEU A 38 13.89 -13.64 -3.90
N GLU A 39 12.85 -13.25 -3.18
CA GLU A 39 11.47 -13.55 -3.54
C GLU A 39 11.17 -13.15 -4.98
N VAL A 40 11.65 -11.98 -5.43
CA VAL A 40 11.44 -11.50 -6.81
C VAL A 40 12.15 -12.39 -7.83
N GLU A 41 13.38 -12.82 -7.53
CA GLU A 41 14.18 -13.69 -8.40
C GLU A 41 13.66 -15.13 -8.47
N ARG A 42 12.87 -15.55 -7.47
CA ARG A 42 12.23 -16.88 -7.44
C ARG A 42 11.02 -16.97 -8.37
N MET A 43 10.66 -15.88 -9.06
CA MET A 43 9.72 -15.94 -10.18
C MET A 43 10.32 -16.67 -11.37
N SER A 44 9.50 -17.49 -12.02
CA SER A 44 9.80 -18.20 -13.25
C SER A 44 8.69 -17.90 -14.27
N PRO A 45 8.95 -18.10 -15.57
CA PRO A 45 7.91 -17.95 -16.59
C PRO A 45 6.64 -18.79 -16.31
N SER A 46 6.79 -19.93 -15.64
CA SER A 46 5.68 -20.82 -15.28
C SER A 46 4.84 -20.34 -14.08
N ASN A 47 5.34 -19.39 -13.28
CA ASN A 47 4.64 -18.89 -12.09
C ASN A 47 4.39 -17.36 -12.10
N ALA A 48 4.94 -16.61 -13.06
CA ALA A 48 4.81 -15.16 -13.14
C ALA A 48 3.34 -14.70 -13.12
N GLU A 49 2.47 -15.33 -13.93
CA GLU A 49 1.04 -15.01 -13.94
C GLU A 49 0.36 -15.31 -12.60
N LYS A 50 0.69 -16.45 -11.97
CA LYS A 50 0.23 -16.79 -10.61
C LYS A 50 0.74 -15.77 -9.56
N ALA A 51 1.92 -15.21 -9.78
CA ALA A 51 2.53 -14.16 -8.97
C ALA A 51 1.99 -12.76 -9.28
N LEU A 52 1.07 -12.62 -10.26
CA LEU A 52 0.46 -11.37 -10.72
C LEU A 52 1.39 -10.46 -11.54
N TYR A 53 2.43 -11.04 -12.15
CA TYR A 53 3.38 -10.34 -13.01
C TYR A 53 3.16 -10.69 -14.49
N SER A 54 3.35 -9.69 -15.36
CA SER A 54 3.35 -9.86 -16.81
C SER A 54 4.72 -10.32 -17.35
N ASP A 55 5.79 -10.09 -16.60
CA ASP A 55 7.16 -10.48 -16.96
C ASP A 55 8.00 -10.73 -15.68
N ILE A 56 9.10 -11.45 -15.82
CA ILE A 56 10.06 -11.66 -14.73
C ILE A 56 10.96 -10.42 -14.56
N LEU A 57 11.39 -10.18 -13.32
CA LEU A 57 12.22 -9.03 -12.98
C LEU A 57 13.69 -9.42 -12.87
N ASN A 58 14.56 -8.52 -13.32
CA ASN A 58 15.97 -8.60 -12.97
C ASN A 58 16.21 -7.96 -11.59
N LEU A 59 16.48 -8.77 -10.57
CA LEU A 59 16.64 -8.32 -9.19
C LEU A 59 17.78 -7.30 -9.01
N GLU A 60 18.90 -7.46 -9.72
CA GLU A 60 20.04 -6.55 -9.62
C GLU A 60 19.65 -5.14 -10.09
N ILE A 61 18.96 -5.05 -11.23
CA ILE A 61 18.48 -3.79 -11.78
C ILE A 61 17.37 -3.21 -10.89
N ALA A 62 16.40 -4.02 -10.45
CA ALA A 62 15.34 -3.58 -9.55
C ALA A 62 15.89 -2.98 -8.26
N ARG A 63 16.92 -3.61 -7.64
CA ARG A 63 17.60 -3.07 -6.45
C ARG A 63 18.33 -1.76 -6.73
N ARG A 64 18.98 -1.66 -7.89
CA ARG A 64 19.66 -0.41 -8.31
C ARG A 64 18.66 0.73 -8.49
N GLU A 65 17.48 0.46 -9.04
CA GLU A 65 16.38 1.44 -9.18
C GLU A 65 15.73 1.78 -7.85
N TYR A 66 15.59 0.80 -6.95
CA TYR A 66 14.97 0.98 -5.64
C TYR A 66 15.88 1.74 -4.65
N ALA A 67 17.20 1.64 -4.79
CA ALA A 67 18.14 2.27 -3.85
C ALA A 67 17.99 3.81 -3.76
N PRO A 68 17.92 4.57 -4.87
CA PRO A 68 17.62 6.02 -4.82
C PRO A 68 16.23 6.33 -4.24
N PHE A 69 15.23 5.47 -4.46
CA PHE A 69 13.90 5.63 -3.86
C PHE A 69 13.96 5.56 -2.33
N LYS A 70 14.52 4.48 -1.80
CA LYS A 70 14.72 4.31 -0.35
C LYS A 70 15.62 5.40 0.22
N GLY A 71 16.70 5.76 -0.48
CA GLY A 71 17.60 6.84 -0.07
C GLY A 71 16.89 8.19 0.01
N THR A 72 15.99 8.50 -0.93
CA THR A 72 15.13 9.69 -0.89
C THR A 72 14.21 9.64 0.34
N LEU A 73 13.53 8.51 0.58
CA LEU A 73 12.65 8.33 1.75
C LEU A 73 13.40 8.51 3.08
N GLN A 74 14.66 8.08 3.16
CA GLN A 74 15.50 8.25 4.36
C GLN A 74 15.89 9.71 4.63
N ARG A 75 15.82 10.59 3.63
CA ARG A 75 16.06 12.04 3.80
C ARG A 75 14.84 12.82 4.28
N ILE A 76 13.66 12.24 4.16
CA ILE A 76 12.37 12.90 4.44
C ILE A 76 11.69 12.35 5.68
N ALA A 77 11.87 11.05 5.97
CA ALA A 77 11.15 10.33 7.02
C ALA A 77 12.01 9.24 7.66
N LYS A 78 11.57 8.73 8.81
CA LYS A 78 12.14 7.51 9.39
C LYS A 78 11.59 6.29 8.63
N VAL A 79 12.47 5.67 7.85
CA VAL A 79 12.18 4.45 7.09
C VAL A 79 12.35 3.22 7.98
N HIS A 80 11.36 2.34 7.98
CA HIS A 80 11.40 1.03 8.62
C HIS A 80 11.36 -0.06 7.55
N GLU A 81 12.33 -0.97 7.55
CA GLU A 81 12.29 -2.14 6.68
C GLU A 81 11.34 -3.19 7.24
N LEU A 82 10.54 -3.77 6.35
CA LEU A 82 9.65 -4.88 6.67
C LEU A 82 10.40 -6.05 7.30
N GLU A 83 11.53 -6.47 6.72
CA GLU A 83 12.32 -7.59 7.23
C GLU A 83 12.79 -7.34 8.67
N ASP A 84 13.26 -6.13 8.98
CA ASP A 84 13.69 -5.74 10.34
C ASP A 84 12.53 -5.72 11.36
N LEU A 85 11.31 -5.41 10.90
CA LEU A 85 10.10 -5.48 11.72
C LEU A 85 9.64 -6.93 11.91
N LEU A 86 9.77 -7.76 10.89
CA LEU A 86 9.44 -9.18 10.96
C LEU A 86 10.39 -9.94 11.88
N VAL A 87 11.70 -9.71 11.79
CA VAL A 87 12.70 -10.31 12.70
C VAL A 87 12.39 -9.94 14.15
N ASP A 88 12.11 -8.66 14.42
CA ASP A 88 11.71 -8.19 15.74
C ASP A 88 10.45 -8.89 16.25
N THR A 89 9.45 -9.01 15.38
CA THR A 89 8.17 -9.67 15.65
C THR A 89 8.35 -11.15 15.98
N LEU A 90 9.18 -11.86 15.22
CA LEU A 90 9.43 -13.30 15.39
C LEU A 90 10.25 -13.64 16.63
N ASN A 91 10.77 -12.66 17.38
CA ASN A 91 11.31 -12.91 18.72
C ASN A 91 10.22 -13.23 19.75
N SER A 92 8.96 -12.94 19.44
CA SER A 92 7.80 -13.30 20.27
C SER A 92 7.31 -14.71 19.95
N SER A 93 7.23 -15.57 20.98
CA SER A 93 6.59 -16.88 20.85
C SER A 93 5.12 -16.77 20.46
N ASP A 94 4.42 -15.74 20.94
CA ASP A 94 3.01 -15.50 20.62
C ASP A 94 2.85 -15.16 19.13
N ALA A 95 3.79 -14.39 18.57
CA ALA A 95 3.79 -14.08 17.13
C ALA A 95 4.05 -15.34 16.29
N ARG A 96 5.01 -16.19 16.69
CA ARG A 96 5.27 -17.46 16.00
C ARG A 96 4.04 -18.38 16.03
N ASN A 97 3.38 -18.49 17.18
CA ASN A 97 2.17 -19.29 17.35
C ASN A 97 0.99 -18.77 16.54
N PHE A 98 0.91 -17.45 16.33
CA PHE A 98 -0.09 -16.84 15.46
C PHE A 98 0.21 -17.09 13.97
N LEU A 99 1.47 -16.91 13.56
CA LEU A 99 1.82 -16.84 12.15
C LEU A 99 2.07 -18.21 11.51
N LEU A 100 2.89 -19.06 12.14
CA LEU A 100 3.39 -20.28 11.49
C LEU A 100 2.29 -21.31 11.18
N PRO A 101 1.31 -21.58 12.07
CA PRO A 101 0.21 -22.49 11.75
C PRO A 101 -0.72 -21.97 10.65
N ALA A 102 -0.79 -20.65 10.46
CA ALA A 102 -1.61 -20.04 9.42
C ALA A 102 -0.95 -20.11 8.03
N LEU A 103 0.40 -20.13 7.98
CA LEU A 103 1.16 -20.13 6.72
C LEU A 103 1.63 -21.53 6.31
N CYS A 104 2.01 -22.38 7.26
CA CYS A 104 2.54 -23.70 6.97
C CYS A 104 1.39 -24.66 6.61
N PRO A 105 1.46 -25.37 5.47
CA PRO A 105 0.43 -26.35 5.12
C PRO A 105 0.32 -27.46 6.16
N VAL A 106 -0.92 -27.81 6.52
CA VAL A 106 -1.24 -28.75 7.61
C VAL A 106 -0.69 -30.16 7.39
N GLN A 107 -0.43 -30.54 6.13
CA GLN A 107 0.14 -31.83 5.77
C GLN A 107 1.64 -31.99 6.08
N TYR A 108 2.33 -30.90 6.47
CA TYR A 108 3.77 -30.92 6.79
C TYR A 108 4.07 -30.56 8.26
N PRO A 109 3.64 -31.37 9.25
CA PRO A 109 3.85 -31.07 10.67
C PRO A 109 5.34 -30.99 11.07
N GLU A 110 6.20 -31.84 10.49
CA GLU A 110 7.65 -31.77 10.74
C GLU A 110 8.28 -30.48 10.21
N LEU A 111 7.74 -29.91 9.14
CA LEU A 111 8.18 -28.61 8.63
C LEU A 111 7.81 -27.51 9.62
N LEU A 112 6.57 -27.54 10.14
CA LEU A 112 6.11 -26.58 11.14
C LEU A 112 7.02 -26.59 12.38
N GLU A 113 7.38 -27.76 12.90
CA GLU A 113 8.32 -27.89 14.03
C GLU A 113 9.69 -27.28 13.72
N LYS A 114 10.23 -27.51 12.52
CA LYS A 114 11.49 -26.90 12.08
C LYS A 114 11.41 -25.37 12.01
N LEU A 115 10.30 -24.84 11.49
CA LEU A 115 10.07 -23.39 11.43
C LEU A 115 9.99 -22.78 12.84
N PHE A 116 9.35 -23.45 13.79
CA PHE A 116 9.32 -22.99 15.19
C PHE A 116 10.70 -22.94 15.85
N ALA A 117 11.59 -23.88 15.52
CA ALA A 117 12.94 -23.95 16.09
C ALA A 117 13.95 -22.99 15.43
N MET A 118 13.60 -22.41 14.28
CA MET A 118 14.50 -21.59 13.46
C MET A 118 14.81 -20.23 14.14
N PRO A 119 16.06 -19.72 14.04
CA PRO A 119 16.38 -18.36 14.46
C PRO A 119 15.51 -17.31 13.74
N SER A 120 15.16 -16.21 14.41
CA SER A 120 14.20 -15.22 13.87
C SER A 120 14.64 -14.60 12.54
N GLU A 121 15.95 -14.38 12.35
CA GLU A 121 16.53 -13.85 11.10
C GLU A 121 16.33 -14.83 9.94
N GLU A 122 16.71 -16.09 10.13
CA GLU A 122 16.55 -17.13 9.11
C GLU A 122 15.06 -17.39 8.82
N LEU A 123 14.22 -17.37 9.86
CA LEU A 123 12.78 -17.55 9.71
C LEU A 123 12.13 -16.40 8.94
N ALA A 124 12.49 -15.15 9.22
CA ALA A 124 12.01 -14.01 8.45
C ALA A 124 12.39 -14.14 6.99
N HIS A 125 13.66 -14.45 6.72
CA HIS A 125 14.16 -14.65 5.36
C HIS A 125 13.40 -15.75 4.61
N GLN A 126 13.14 -16.88 5.26
CA GLN A 126 12.38 -18.01 4.70
C GLN A 126 10.91 -17.67 4.46
N LEU A 127 10.26 -16.92 5.35
CA LEU A 127 8.87 -16.50 5.17
C LEU A 127 8.69 -15.46 4.06
N LEU A 128 9.69 -14.60 3.83
CA LEU A 128 9.68 -13.63 2.73
C LEU A 128 10.02 -14.30 1.40
N THR A 129 11.11 -15.08 1.37
CA THR A 129 11.64 -15.66 0.13
C THR A 129 10.96 -16.96 -0.26
N GLY A 130 10.22 -17.61 0.64
CA GLY A 130 9.53 -18.88 0.44
C GLY A 130 10.27 -20.06 1.05
N VAL A 131 9.48 -20.99 1.60
CA VAL A 131 9.95 -22.21 2.28
C VAL A 131 9.88 -23.39 1.30
N PRO A 132 11.02 -24.06 1.00
CA PRO A 132 11.04 -25.19 0.08
C PRO A 132 10.10 -26.32 0.52
N MET A 133 9.43 -26.94 -0.45
CA MET A 133 8.55 -28.07 -0.19
C MET A 133 9.35 -29.31 0.20
N PRO A 134 9.03 -29.99 1.31
CA PRO A 134 9.62 -31.28 1.66
C PRO A 134 9.30 -32.31 0.56
N LYS A 135 10.28 -33.11 0.14
CA LYS A 135 10.10 -34.20 -0.84
C LYS A 135 10.14 -35.55 -0.11
N GLN A 136 9.10 -35.85 0.68
CA GLN A 136 9.06 -37.01 1.58
C GLN A 136 8.22 -38.17 1.03
N THR A 137 7.20 -37.89 0.22
CA THR A 137 6.30 -38.88 -0.39
C THR A 137 6.43 -38.92 -1.92
N LEU A 138 5.89 -39.97 -2.55
CA LEU A 138 5.79 -40.01 -4.01
C LEU A 138 4.93 -38.84 -4.55
N THR A 139 3.88 -38.46 -3.83
CA THR A 139 3.07 -37.29 -4.15
C THR A 139 3.91 -36.02 -4.17
N ASP A 140 4.69 -35.77 -3.11
CA ASP A 140 5.57 -34.59 -3.05
C ASP A 140 6.63 -34.62 -4.16
N PHE A 141 7.16 -35.80 -4.46
CA PHE A 141 8.17 -35.98 -5.50
C PHE A 141 7.64 -35.66 -6.91
N LEU A 142 6.40 -36.08 -7.20
CA LEU A 142 5.76 -35.81 -8.49
C LEU A 142 5.20 -34.39 -8.60
N ASP A 143 4.95 -33.74 -7.46
CA ASP A 143 4.52 -32.35 -7.43
C ASP A 143 5.62 -31.41 -7.96
N GLN A 144 5.24 -30.57 -8.92
CA GLN A 144 6.11 -29.60 -9.57
C GLN A 144 6.24 -28.29 -8.78
N GLU A 145 5.43 -28.11 -7.74
CA GLU A 145 5.55 -26.97 -6.84
C GLU A 145 6.87 -27.06 -6.06
N ARG A 146 7.53 -25.90 -5.93
CA ARG A 146 8.85 -25.79 -5.31
C ARG A 146 8.77 -25.44 -3.83
N TYR A 147 7.68 -24.85 -3.40
CA TYR A 147 7.56 -24.20 -2.10
C TYR A 147 6.32 -24.69 -1.35
N ALA A 148 6.50 -25.04 -0.08
CA ALA A 148 5.39 -25.27 0.85
C ALA A 148 4.78 -23.95 1.32
N ILE A 149 5.61 -22.92 1.49
CA ILE A 149 5.17 -21.53 1.71
C ILE A 149 5.73 -20.71 0.55
N PRO A 150 4.89 -20.13 -0.33
CA PRO A 150 5.38 -19.46 -1.53
C PRO A 150 6.18 -18.20 -1.21
N PRO A 151 7.12 -17.79 -2.08
CA PRO A 151 7.77 -16.48 -2.01
C PRO A 151 6.73 -15.36 -2.12
N LEU A 152 6.95 -14.25 -1.41
CA LEU A 152 6.04 -13.10 -1.39
C LEU A 152 6.46 -12.07 -2.45
N TYR A 153 6.26 -12.42 -3.71
CA TYR A 153 6.74 -11.67 -4.89
C TYR A 153 6.31 -10.19 -4.93
N ASN A 154 5.13 -9.88 -4.40
CA ASN A 154 4.56 -8.53 -4.44
C ASN A 154 4.84 -7.72 -3.18
N PHE A 155 5.58 -8.25 -2.20
CA PHE A 155 5.61 -7.65 -0.87
C PHE A 155 6.36 -6.31 -0.83
N TYR A 156 7.18 -5.98 -1.84
CA TYR A 156 7.74 -4.64 -1.95
C TYR A 156 6.68 -3.57 -2.29
N PHE A 157 5.50 -3.99 -2.78
CA PHE A 157 4.29 -3.18 -2.80
C PHE A 157 3.58 -3.22 -1.45
N MET A 158 4.15 -2.47 -0.50
CA MET A 158 3.69 -2.38 0.89
C MET A 158 2.28 -1.82 1.06
N ARG A 159 1.71 -1.21 0.02
CA ARG A 159 0.43 -0.49 0.09
C ARG A 159 -0.77 -1.39 0.34
N ASP A 160 -0.80 -2.58 -0.25
CA ASP A 160 -2.09 -3.27 -0.45
C ASP A 160 -2.46 -4.23 0.67
N ALA A 161 -1.48 -4.95 1.21
CA ALA A 161 -1.68 -5.98 2.23
C ALA A 161 -2.14 -5.41 3.58
N SER A 162 -1.82 -4.14 3.83
CA SER A 162 -2.27 -3.39 5.01
C SER A 162 -2.17 -1.90 4.72
N MET A 163 -3.15 -1.14 5.17
CA MET A 163 -3.20 0.32 5.01
C MET A 163 -3.50 0.98 6.34
N SER A 164 -2.75 2.03 6.65
CA SER A 164 -3.11 2.95 7.71
C SER A 164 -4.43 3.61 7.36
N VAL A 165 -5.34 3.68 8.32
CA VAL A 165 -6.59 4.45 8.26
C VAL A 165 -6.72 5.16 9.60
N TYR A 166 -6.41 6.45 9.61
CA TYR A 166 -6.32 7.25 10.82
C TYR A 166 -5.26 6.69 11.78
N ASP A 167 -5.66 6.32 12.98
CA ASP A 167 -4.88 5.68 14.04
C ASP A 167 -4.96 4.14 14.04
N ASN A 168 -5.57 3.54 13.01
CA ASN A 168 -5.73 2.08 12.87
C ASN A 168 -4.96 1.55 11.66
N ILE A 169 -4.75 0.23 11.65
CA ILE A 169 -4.40 -0.51 10.42
C ILE A 169 -5.62 -1.30 9.97
N LEU A 170 -6.06 -1.05 8.74
CA LEU A 170 -7.00 -1.90 8.04
C LEU A 170 -6.21 -2.96 7.26
N MET A 171 -6.45 -4.23 7.58
CA MET A 171 -5.82 -5.34 6.89
C MET A 171 -6.45 -5.56 5.52
N GLY A 172 -5.63 -5.76 4.51
CA GLY A 172 -6.07 -6.12 3.18
C GLY A 172 -6.69 -7.51 3.17
N ARG A 173 -7.86 -7.62 2.56
CA ARG A 173 -8.46 -8.89 2.17
C ARG A 173 -8.35 -9.02 0.65
N MET A 174 -7.18 -9.48 0.26
CA MET A 174 -6.70 -9.51 -1.12
C MET A 174 -7.61 -10.36 -2.02
N ALA A 175 -7.79 -9.93 -3.27
CA ALA A 175 -8.59 -10.67 -4.26
C ALA A 175 -7.92 -11.99 -4.68
N HIS A 176 -6.59 -12.09 -4.57
CA HIS A 176 -5.82 -13.30 -4.88
C HIS A 176 -5.13 -13.86 -3.65
N GLU A 177 -5.28 -15.18 -3.45
CA GLU A 177 -4.75 -15.89 -2.28
C GLU A 177 -3.21 -15.91 -2.22
N VAL A 178 -2.52 -15.70 -3.35
CA VAL A 178 -1.04 -15.63 -3.40
C VAL A 178 -0.48 -14.54 -2.47
N ARG A 179 -1.26 -13.49 -2.19
CA ARG A 179 -0.88 -12.38 -1.29
C ARG A 179 -1.35 -12.58 0.16
N PHE A 180 -1.95 -13.73 0.50
CA PHE A 180 -2.43 -14.00 1.86
C PHE A 180 -1.32 -13.92 2.91
N GLY A 181 -0.13 -14.44 2.58
CA GLY A 181 1.03 -14.39 3.48
C GLY A 181 1.45 -12.97 3.86
N GLU A 182 1.33 -12.02 2.92
CA GLU A 182 1.65 -10.61 3.11
C GLU A 182 0.77 -10.00 4.22
N SER A 183 -0.56 -10.15 4.11
CA SER A 183 -1.49 -9.62 5.10
C SER A 183 -1.29 -10.28 6.48
N ARG A 184 -1.03 -11.59 6.54
CA ARG A 184 -0.78 -12.28 7.82
C ARG A 184 0.49 -11.80 8.51
N ILE A 185 1.57 -11.56 7.76
CA ILE A 185 2.82 -11.00 8.28
C ILE A 185 2.59 -9.59 8.82
N MET A 186 1.90 -8.74 8.06
CA MET A 186 1.60 -7.37 8.51
C MET A 186 0.74 -7.34 9.77
N GLU A 187 -0.25 -8.23 9.88
CA GLU A 187 -1.07 -8.38 11.09
C GLU A 187 -0.21 -8.78 12.30
N ALA A 188 0.71 -9.72 12.12
CA ALA A 188 1.64 -10.12 13.16
C ALA A 188 2.55 -8.95 13.58
N ILE A 189 3.07 -8.17 12.63
CA ILE A 189 3.93 -7.02 12.89
C ILE A 189 3.21 -5.98 13.75
N PHE A 190 2.03 -5.50 13.34
CA PHE A 190 1.31 -4.46 14.09
C PHE A 190 0.77 -4.94 15.44
N THR A 191 0.57 -6.25 15.60
CA THR A 191 0.15 -6.86 16.87
C THR A 191 1.32 -7.02 17.84
N TYR A 192 2.42 -7.63 17.38
CA TYR A 192 3.44 -8.19 18.27
C TYR A 192 4.80 -7.48 18.23
N SER A 193 5.10 -6.68 17.19
CA SER A 193 6.36 -5.95 17.11
C SER A 193 6.58 -5.06 18.33
N THR A 194 7.84 -4.94 18.76
CA THR A 194 8.26 -4.00 19.80
C THR A 194 8.50 -2.59 19.26
N LYS A 195 8.49 -2.40 17.93
CA LYS A 195 8.83 -1.13 17.27
C LYS A 195 7.60 -0.33 16.81
N VAL A 196 6.53 -1.01 16.38
CA VAL A 196 5.32 -0.39 15.81
C VAL A 196 4.06 -0.97 16.45
N HIS A 197 2.98 -0.19 16.44
CA HIS A 197 1.67 -0.63 16.93
C HIS A 197 0.51 0.11 16.27
N ALA A 198 -0.60 -0.61 16.10
CA ALA A 198 -1.92 -0.03 15.83
C ALA A 198 -3.00 -1.00 16.30
N PRO A 199 -4.20 -0.51 16.67
CA PRO A 199 -5.38 -1.35 16.66
C PRO A 199 -5.66 -1.83 15.22
N ILE A 200 -6.11 -3.08 15.11
CA ILE A 200 -6.25 -3.77 13.85
C ILE A 200 -7.72 -3.93 13.49
N ILE A 201 -8.05 -3.54 12.27
CA ILE A 201 -9.33 -3.79 11.64
C ILE A 201 -9.10 -4.85 10.57
N ASN A 202 -9.64 -6.06 10.76
CA ASN A 202 -9.41 -7.17 9.84
C ASN A 202 -10.73 -7.68 9.23
N PRO A 203 -10.97 -7.46 7.92
CA PRO A 203 -12.15 -7.99 7.24
C PRO A 203 -12.23 -9.52 7.23
N ALA A 204 -11.11 -10.23 7.48
CA ALA A 204 -11.09 -11.68 7.64
C ALA A 204 -11.98 -12.17 8.79
N HIS A 205 -12.20 -11.34 9.81
CA HIS A 205 -12.96 -11.69 11.02
C HIS A 205 -14.46 -11.35 10.92
N ALA A 206 -14.91 -10.76 9.82
CA ALA A 206 -16.33 -10.42 9.61
C ALA A 206 -17.17 -11.69 9.30
N PRO A 207 -18.46 -11.73 9.64
CA PRO A 207 -19.33 -12.89 9.35
C PRO A 207 -19.48 -13.19 7.84
N ASN A 208 -19.66 -12.15 7.02
CA ASN A 208 -19.78 -12.21 5.54
C ASN A 208 -18.42 -12.07 4.83
N SER A 209 -17.38 -12.51 5.53
CA SER A 209 -15.98 -12.40 5.20
C SER A 209 -15.69 -12.63 3.70
N LYS A 210 -16.24 -13.69 3.09
CA LYS A 210 -15.95 -14.10 1.70
C LYS A 210 -16.31 -13.09 0.62
N GLU A 211 -17.26 -12.20 0.88
CA GLU A 211 -17.72 -11.17 -0.08
C GLU A 211 -16.95 -9.85 0.06
N ILE A 212 -16.21 -9.71 1.15
CA ILE A 212 -15.45 -8.51 1.46
C ILE A 212 -14.07 -8.63 0.82
N LEU A 213 -13.79 -7.75 -0.13
CA LEU A 213 -12.47 -7.53 -0.69
C LEU A 213 -12.09 -6.08 -0.42
N VAL A 214 -10.87 -5.86 0.05
CA VAL A 214 -10.30 -4.52 0.27
C VAL A 214 -8.80 -4.62 0.06
N GLU A 215 -8.26 -3.78 -0.83
CA GLU A 215 -6.83 -3.60 -1.02
C GLU A 215 -6.45 -2.12 -0.85
N GLY A 216 -5.28 -1.85 -0.26
CA GLY A 216 -4.90 -0.49 0.14
C GLY A 216 -4.67 0.51 -1.00
N GLY A 217 -4.42 0.06 -2.23
CA GLY A 217 -4.37 0.94 -3.40
C GLY A 217 -5.68 1.70 -3.63
N ASP A 218 -6.81 1.13 -3.21
CA ASP A 218 -8.14 1.75 -3.35
C ASP A 218 -8.47 2.73 -2.22
N VAL A 219 -7.78 2.67 -1.07
CA VAL A 219 -8.13 3.48 0.11
C VAL A 219 -7.23 4.69 0.20
N HIS A 220 -7.83 5.88 0.16
CA HIS A 220 -7.14 7.16 0.28
C HIS A 220 -7.75 7.99 1.41
N ILE A 221 -6.89 8.50 2.28
CA ILE A 221 -7.31 9.36 3.37
C ILE A 221 -7.12 10.80 2.92
N VAL A 222 -8.20 11.50 2.64
CA VAL A 222 -8.11 12.90 2.22
C VAL A 222 -7.89 13.75 3.46
N ARG A 223 -8.85 13.72 4.37
CA ARG A 223 -8.90 14.49 5.62
C ARG A 223 -9.54 13.60 6.69
N ASP A 224 -9.55 14.06 7.94
CA ASP A 224 -10.11 13.31 9.07
C ASP A 224 -11.64 13.06 8.98
N ASP A 225 -12.32 13.71 8.03
CA ASP A 225 -13.74 13.59 7.70
C ASP A 225 -14.01 13.14 6.25
N ILE A 226 -12.97 12.88 5.43
CA ILE A 226 -13.13 12.52 4.01
C ILE A 226 -12.22 11.34 3.63
N LEU A 227 -12.82 10.26 3.13
CA LEU A 227 -12.13 9.15 2.49
C LEU A 227 -12.49 9.07 1.00
N MET A 228 -11.54 8.71 0.15
CA MET A 228 -11.84 8.21 -1.19
C MET A 228 -11.58 6.72 -1.25
N ILE A 229 -12.49 5.97 -1.87
CA ILE A 229 -12.39 4.52 -1.97
C ILE A 229 -12.69 4.06 -3.41
N GLY A 230 -11.77 3.31 -4.01
CA GLY A 230 -12.02 2.64 -5.28
C GLY A 230 -13.03 1.49 -5.11
N CYS A 231 -13.92 1.33 -6.08
CA CYS A 231 -14.84 0.19 -6.16
C CYS A 231 -14.62 -0.53 -7.50
N GLY A 232 -14.17 -1.78 -7.45
CA GLY A 232 -13.79 -2.52 -8.65
C GLY A 232 -13.41 -3.97 -8.36
N GLN A 233 -12.37 -4.46 -9.06
CA GLN A 233 -11.92 -5.85 -8.93
C GLN A 233 -11.27 -6.17 -7.58
N ARG A 234 -10.63 -5.17 -6.96
CA ARG A 234 -9.80 -5.35 -5.76
C ARG A 234 -10.49 -4.94 -4.47
N THR A 235 -11.39 -3.98 -4.56
CA THR A 235 -12.24 -3.55 -3.44
C THR A 235 -13.71 -3.67 -3.81
N SER A 236 -14.44 -4.49 -3.05
CA SER A 236 -15.86 -4.77 -3.29
C SER A 236 -16.77 -3.75 -2.58
N LYS A 237 -18.03 -3.65 -3.02
CA LYS A 237 -19.05 -2.82 -2.36
C LYS A 237 -19.23 -3.22 -0.89
N GLN A 238 -19.21 -4.52 -0.61
CA GLN A 238 -19.24 -5.08 0.74
C GLN A 238 -18.01 -4.70 1.57
N GLY A 239 -16.84 -4.51 0.94
CA GLY A 239 -15.64 -3.97 1.58
C GLY A 239 -15.80 -2.51 1.99
N ILE A 240 -16.42 -1.70 1.15
CA ILE A 240 -16.76 -0.31 1.48
C ILE A 240 -17.76 -0.26 2.63
N ASP A 241 -18.84 -1.06 2.57
CA ASP A 241 -19.82 -1.17 3.66
C ASP A 241 -19.16 -1.63 4.97
N PHE A 242 -18.21 -2.56 4.89
CA PHE A 242 -17.43 -3.00 6.04
C PHE A 242 -16.66 -1.83 6.66
N ILE A 243 -15.93 -1.04 5.86
CA ILE A 243 -15.18 0.14 6.34
C ILE A 243 -16.14 1.12 7.04
N VAL A 244 -17.27 1.46 6.40
CA VAL A 244 -18.29 2.35 6.98
C VAL A 244 -18.79 1.82 8.33
N GLN A 245 -19.08 0.51 8.43
CA GLN A 245 -19.49 -0.11 9.69
C GLN A 245 -18.41 -0.03 10.78
N GLN A 246 -17.13 -0.16 10.43
CA GLN A 246 -16.05 -0.02 11.41
C GLN A 246 -15.91 1.41 11.91
N LEU A 247 -16.05 2.40 11.03
CA LEU A 247 -16.07 3.82 11.41
C LEU A 247 -17.23 4.13 12.36
N LEU A 248 -18.44 3.64 12.06
CA LEU A 248 -19.61 3.79 12.94
C LEU A 248 -19.41 3.08 14.29
N ARG A 249 -18.83 1.88 14.31
CA ARG A 249 -18.54 1.14 15.55
C ARG A 249 -17.51 1.85 16.43
N LYS A 250 -16.54 2.51 15.81
CA LYS A 250 -15.55 3.34 16.51
C LYS A 250 -16.19 4.57 17.15
N GLY A 251 -17.29 5.04 16.58
CA GLY A 251 -17.97 6.28 16.93
C GLY A 251 -17.45 7.43 16.06
N LEU A 252 -18.38 8.18 15.48
CA LEU A 252 -18.10 9.35 14.67
C LEU A 252 -18.48 10.60 15.45
N ASP A 253 -17.56 11.56 15.55
CA ASP A 253 -17.85 12.87 16.18
C ASP A 253 -18.52 13.85 15.20
N LYS A 254 -18.39 13.59 13.90
CA LYS A 254 -18.89 14.42 12.80
C LYS A 254 -19.28 13.55 11.62
N THR A 255 -19.97 14.14 10.64
CA THR A 255 -20.28 13.46 9.38
C THR A 255 -19.00 13.00 8.70
N GLN A 256 -18.98 11.75 8.27
CA GLN A 256 -17.92 11.17 7.47
C GLN A 256 -18.37 11.14 6.01
N HIS A 257 -17.57 11.70 5.12
CA HIS A 257 -17.78 11.69 3.69
C HIS A 257 -16.95 10.57 3.06
N ILE A 258 -17.60 9.64 2.36
CA ILE A 258 -16.95 8.58 1.60
C ILE A 258 -17.23 8.81 0.12
N LEU A 259 -16.19 9.17 -0.63
CA LEU A 259 -16.24 9.32 -2.08
C LEU A 259 -15.81 8.01 -2.73
N VAL A 260 -16.76 7.29 -3.29
CA VAL A 260 -16.52 6.02 -3.97
C VAL A 260 -16.34 6.27 -5.46
N GLN A 261 -15.25 5.79 -6.04
CA GLN A 261 -15.03 5.85 -7.48
C GLN A 261 -15.11 4.45 -8.08
N GLU A 262 -16.09 4.23 -8.96
CA GLU A 262 -16.12 3.00 -9.76
C GLU A 262 -14.92 2.96 -10.71
N SER A 263 -14.31 1.79 -10.88
CA SER A 263 -13.16 1.61 -11.76
C SER A 263 -13.43 0.55 -12.83
N PRO A 264 -12.77 0.65 -14.02
CA PRO A 264 -12.86 -0.38 -15.04
C PRO A 264 -12.46 -1.77 -14.53
N LEU A 265 -13.14 -2.80 -15.03
CA LEU A 265 -12.76 -4.20 -14.79
C LEU A 265 -11.68 -4.68 -15.76
N SER A 266 -11.33 -3.88 -16.78
CA SER A 266 -10.28 -4.18 -17.74
C SER A 266 -9.83 -2.91 -18.46
N PRO A 267 -8.60 -2.89 -19.03
CA PRO A 267 -7.50 -3.86 -18.88
C PRO A 267 -6.95 -3.94 -17.45
N GLY A 268 -6.17 -4.99 -17.16
CA GLY A 268 -5.63 -5.25 -15.82
C GLY A 268 -4.65 -4.21 -15.26
N SER A 269 -4.40 -3.08 -15.94
CA SER A 269 -3.68 -1.92 -15.40
C SER A 269 -4.54 -1.04 -14.49
N PHE A 270 -5.88 -1.19 -14.54
CA PHE A 270 -6.84 -0.51 -13.66
C PHE A 270 -7.07 -1.31 -12.37
N ILE A 271 -6.00 -1.63 -11.65
CA ILE A 271 -6.07 -2.46 -10.44
C ILE A 271 -6.73 -1.73 -9.28
N HIS A 272 -6.44 -0.44 -9.10
CA HIS A 272 -6.84 0.34 -7.93
C HIS A 272 -7.07 1.82 -8.26
N LEU A 273 -7.74 2.54 -7.36
CA LEU A 273 -7.95 4.00 -7.45
C LEU A 273 -6.64 4.78 -7.57
N ASP A 274 -5.58 4.40 -6.86
CA ASP A 274 -4.29 5.11 -6.93
C ASP A 274 -3.53 4.96 -8.25
N MET A 275 -4.03 4.12 -9.17
CA MET A 275 -3.52 3.99 -10.53
C MET A 275 -4.21 4.95 -11.51
N ILE A 276 -5.23 5.67 -11.06
CA ILE A 276 -5.99 6.65 -11.86
C ILE A 276 -6.21 7.99 -11.14
N PHE A 277 -6.04 8.06 -9.82
CA PHE A 277 -6.21 9.29 -9.05
C PHE A 277 -5.33 9.30 -7.79
N THR A 278 -4.53 10.36 -7.61
CA THR A 278 -3.77 10.58 -6.36
C THR A 278 -3.78 12.04 -5.94
N LEU A 279 -3.86 12.30 -4.63
CA LEU A 279 -3.66 13.65 -4.08
C LEU A 279 -2.16 13.97 -4.04
N LEU A 280 -1.78 15.15 -4.54
CA LEU A 280 -0.39 15.60 -4.57
C LEU A 280 -0.12 16.65 -3.48
N GLY A 281 -1.11 17.50 -3.23
CA GLY A 281 -1.06 18.56 -2.25
C GLY A 281 -2.46 19.13 -1.94
N PRO A 282 -2.53 20.25 -1.21
CA PRO A 282 -3.79 20.85 -0.80
C PRO A 282 -4.63 21.35 -1.99
N THR A 283 -3.95 21.69 -3.09
CA THR A 283 -4.58 22.28 -4.29
C THR A 283 -4.33 21.49 -5.57
N HIS A 284 -3.66 20.34 -5.52
CA HIS A 284 -3.36 19.55 -6.72
C HIS A 284 -3.66 18.07 -6.53
N CYS A 285 -4.26 17.48 -7.55
CA CYS A 285 -4.36 16.04 -7.71
C CYS A 285 -3.80 15.62 -9.07
N MET A 286 -3.34 14.37 -9.17
CA MET A 286 -3.07 13.72 -10.44
C MET A 286 -4.31 12.90 -10.82
N ALA A 287 -4.80 13.07 -12.05
CA ALA A 287 -5.98 12.36 -12.53
C ALA A 287 -5.73 11.74 -13.91
N PHE A 288 -6.18 10.51 -14.10
CA PHE A 288 -6.33 9.92 -15.43
C PHE A 288 -7.65 10.42 -16.03
N GLU A 289 -7.54 11.45 -16.86
CA GLU A 289 -8.67 12.20 -17.44
C GLU A 289 -9.76 11.31 -18.06
N PRO A 290 -9.44 10.26 -18.86
CA PRO A 290 -10.45 9.46 -19.53
C PRO A 290 -11.45 8.82 -18.56
N VAL A 291 -10.99 8.28 -17.42
CA VAL A 291 -11.85 7.61 -16.44
C VAL A 291 -12.44 8.59 -15.43
N ILE A 292 -11.63 9.52 -14.91
CA ILE A 292 -12.07 10.38 -13.80
C ILE A 292 -12.97 11.52 -14.29
N MET A 293 -12.75 12.05 -15.50
CA MET A 293 -13.41 13.27 -15.96
C MET A 293 -14.44 13.04 -17.07
N LYS A 294 -14.24 12.02 -17.92
CA LYS A 294 -14.99 11.87 -19.18
C LYS A 294 -15.88 10.64 -19.25
N ASP A 295 -15.58 9.57 -18.51
CA ASP A 295 -16.29 8.31 -18.65
C ASP A 295 -17.56 8.25 -17.80
N SER A 296 -18.71 8.41 -18.45
CA SER A 296 -20.03 8.27 -17.81
C SER A 296 -20.38 6.83 -17.40
N SER A 297 -19.55 5.83 -17.72
CA SER A 297 -19.77 4.44 -17.34
C SER A 297 -19.30 4.14 -15.91
N TYR A 298 -18.44 4.98 -15.34
CA TYR A 298 -17.82 4.79 -14.03
C TYR A 298 -18.10 5.97 -13.12
N HIS A 299 -19.05 5.80 -12.21
CA HIS A 299 -19.57 6.91 -11.45
C HIS A 299 -18.71 7.23 -10.22
N THR A 300 -18.69 8.51 -9.86
CA THR A 300 -18.37 8.94 -8.50
C THR A 300 -19.66 8.91 -7.68
N ILE A 301 -19.61 8.25 -6.53
CA ILE A 301 -20.71 8.13 -5.57
C ILE A 301 -20.27 8.77 -4.26
N HIS A 302 -21.11 9.60 -3.68
CA HIS A 302 -20.87 10.22 -2.38
C HIS A 302 -21.81 9.66 -1.34
N MET A 303 -21.22 9.04 -0.31
CA MET A 303 -21.91 8.59 0.89
C MET A 303 -21.62 9.55 2.04
N GLU A 304 -22.66 10.20 2.56
CA GLU A 304 -22.59 11.01 3.78
C GLU A 304 -23.07 10.17 4.96
N VAL A 305 -22.14 9.74 5.81
CA VAL A 305 -22.41 8.88 6.97
C VAL A 305 -22.45 9.74 8.23
N GLN A 306 -23.63 9.88 8.83
CA GLN A 306 -23.82 10.67 10.04
C GLN A 306 -23.45 9.90 11.32
N PRO A 307 -23.16 10.61 12.43
CA PRO A 307 -22.88 9.98 13.73
C PRO A 307 -23.95 9.02 14.26
N ASP A 308 -25.22 9.23 13.90
CA ASP A 308 -26.33 8.38 14.29
C ASP A 308 -26.52 7.14 13.39
N GLY A 309 -25.65 6.97 12.38
CA GLY A 309 -25.69 5.88 11.42
C GLY A 309 -26.57 6.14 10.20
N GLN A 310 -27.24 7.29 10.09
CA GLN A 310 -27.97 7.63 8.88
C GLN A 310 -27.01 7.93 7.73
N THR A 311 -27.18 7.20 6.61
CA THR A 311 -26.36 7.38 5.41
C THR A 311 -27.19 7.94 4.25
N LYS A 312 -26.72 9.03 3.64
CA LYS A 312 -27.26 9.53 2.37
C LYS A 312 -26.29 9.17 1.23
N ILE A 313 -26.82 8.70 0.11
CA ILE A 313 -26.02 8.28 -1.05
C ILE A 313 -26.53 9.01 -2.29
N ARG A 314 -25.61 9.57 -3.07
CA ARG A 314 -25.90 10.21 -4.37
C ARG A 314 -24.74 10.03 -5.34
N TYR A 315 -25.01 10.30 -6.62
CA TYR A 315 -23.96 10.48 -7.61
C TYR A 315 -23.40 11.90 -7.55
N GLU A 316 -22.11 12.02 -7.85
CA GLU A 316 -21.41 13.28 -8.10
C GLU A 316 -20.86 13.24 -9.54
N ASP A 317 -20.57 14.41 -10.11
CA ASP A 317 -20.11 14.50 -11.50
C ASP A 317 -18.71 13.87 -11.70
N ASN A 318 -17.81 14.05 -10.73
CA ASN A 318 -16.50 13.40 -10.66
C ASN A 318 -15.85 13.64 -9.28
N LEU A 319 -14.76 12.93 -8.99
CA LEU A 319 -13.99 13.07 -7.74
C LEU A 319 -13.51 14.50 -7.49
N VAL A 320 -13.02 15.21 -8.52
CA VAL A 320 -12.49 16.58 -8.37
C VAL A 320 -13.57 17.53 -7.89
N GLN A 321 -14.74 17.52 -8.53
CA GLN A 321 -15.86 18.37 -8.15
C GLN A 321 -16.42 18.00 -6.77
N ALA A 322 -16.50 16.71 -6.45
CA ALA A 322 -16.93 16.24 -5.14
C ALA A 322 -15.99 16.72 -4.01
N LEU A 323 -14.67 16.64 -4.23
CA LEU A 323 -13.66 17.16 -3.30
C LEU A 323 -13.79 18.68 -3.13
N ASN A 324 -13.93 19.42 -4.23
CA ASN A 324 -14.09 20.87 -4.20
C ASN A 324 -15.36 21.28 -3.42
N ALA A 325 -16.47 20.55 -3.59
CA ALA A 325 -17.70 20.78 -2.83
C ALA A 325 -17.56 20.52 -1.32
N LEU A 326 -16.59 19.67 -0.93
CA LEU A 326 -16.25 19.36 0.47
C LEU A 326 -15.14 20.26 1.06
N GLY A 327 -14.76 21.31 0.32
CA GLY A 327 -13.74 22.27 0.75
C GLY A 327 -12.31 21.76 0.62
N VAL A 328 -12.06 20.87 -0.34
CA VAL A 328 -10.72 20.41 -0.76
C VAL A 328 -10.50 20.91 -2.19
N PRO A 329 -9.97 22.14 -2.39
CA PRO A 329 -9.96 22.86 -3.67
C PRO A 329 -8.84 22.38 -4.59
N VAL A 330 -8.93 21.15 -5.05
CA VAL A 330 -7.91 20.53 -5.91
C VAL A 330 -8.14 20.85 -7.37
N GLU A 331 -7.05 21.20 -8.05
CA GLU A 331 -6.97 21.32 -9.50
C GLU A 331 -6.31 20.06 -10.07
N PRO A 332 -6.89 19.45 -11.12
CA PRO A 332 -6.34 18.25 -11.70
C PRO A 332 -5.16 18.54 -12.63
N ILE A 333 -4.08 17.79 -12.43
CA ILE A 333 -3.00 17.61 -13.39
C ILE A 333 -3.24 16.26 -14.07
N PHE A 334 -3.18 16.21 -15.40
CA PHE A 334 -3.56 15.01 -16.13
C PHE A 334 -2.39 14.08 -16.45
N CYS A 335 -2.55 12.80 -16.10
CA CYS A 335 -1.61 11.74 -16.43
C CYS A 335 -1.48 11.61 -17.96
N GLY A 336 -0.27 11.78 -18.48
CA GLY A 336 0.03 11.83 -19.92
C GLY A 336 -0.27 13.17 -20.60
N GLY A 337 -0.56 14.23 -19.83
CA GLY A 337 -0.89 15.55 -20.38
C GLY A 337 -2.33 15.63 -20.90
N THR A 338 -2.60 16.62 -21.76
CA THR A 338 -3.95 16.89 -22.30
C THR A 338 -4.05 16.57 -23.80
N GLY A 339 -5.18 16.01 -24.23
CA GLY A 339 -5.59 16.02 -25.63
C GLY A 339 -5.13 14.85 -26.50
N ASP A 340 -4.32 13.92 -25.97
CA ASP A 340 -3.93 12.69 -26.65
C ASP A 340 -4.16 11.45 -25.76
N ASN A 341 -5.32 10.80 -25.95
CA ASN A 341 -5.70 9.61 -25.18
C ASN A 341 -4.67 8.47 -25.31
N TRP A 342 -3.99 8.34 -26.46
CA TRP A 342 -2.99 7.30 -26.65
C TRP A 342 -1.78 7.49 -25.73
N VAL A 343 -1.34 8.74 -25.57
CA VAL A 343 -0.27 9.08 -24.63
C VAL A 343 -0.73 8.87 -23.18
N GLN A 344 -1.95 9.32 -22.84
CA GLN A 344 -2.51 9.15 -21.51
C GLN A 344 -2.60 7.67 -21.09
N GLU A 345 -3.12 6.80 -21.96
CA GLU A 345 -3.23 5.36 -21.69
C GLU A 345 -1.86 4.71 -21.47
N ARG A 346 -0.84 5.11 -22.25
CA ARG A 346 0.52 4.58 -22.12
C ARG A 346 1.18 4.97 -20.80
N GLU A 347 1.07 6.24 -20.41
CA GLU A 347 1.66 6.68 -19.15
C GLU A 347 0.86 6.17 -17.94
N GLN A 348 -0.47 6.06 -18.03
CA GLN A 348 -1.30 5.42 -17.01
C GLN A 348 -0.85 3.97 -16.78
N SER A 349 -0.65 3.20 -17.86
CA SER A 349 -0.17 1.81 -17.80
C SER A 349 1.23 1.67 -17.19
N HIS A 350 2.02 2.75 -17.17
CA HIS A 350 3.32 2.85 -16.51
C HIS A 350 3.26 3.55 -15.15
N SER A 351 2.11 3.47 -14.48
CA SER A 351 1.86 4.05 -13.16
C SER A 351 2.00 5.59 -13.13
N GLY A 352 1.68 6.26 -14.24
CA GLY A 352 1.77 7.72 -14.39
C GLY A 352 0.85 8.51 -13.48
N ALA A 353 -0.20 7.88 -12.90
CA ALA A 353 -1.04 8.52 -11.89
C ALA A 353 -0.62 8.18 -10.44
N ASN A 354 0.36 7.30 -10.23
CA ASN A 354 0.67 6.71 -8.92
C ASN A 354 1.85 7.42 -8.24
N PHE A 355 1.55 8.53 -7.58
CA PHE A 355 2.53 9.31 -6.83
C PHE A 355 2.41 9.09 -5.32
N VAL A 356 3.54 8.97 -4.63
CA VAL A 356 3.58 9.10 -3.16
C VAL A 356 3.91 10.54 -2.80
N SER A 357 3.02 11.19 -2.05
CA SER A 357 3.32 12.47 -1.42
C SER A 357 4.15 12.26 -0.16
N PHE A 358 5.25 12.99 -0.01
CA PHE A 358 6.00 13.10 1.24
C PHE A 358 5.77 14.42 1.99
N GLY A 359 4.95 15.28 1.41
CA GLY A 359 4.45 16.53 1.96
C GLY A 359 3.60 17.27 0.93
N PRO A 360 2.96 18.38 1.32
CA PRO A 360 2.16 19.20 0.41
C PRO A 360 2.93 19.57 -0.86
N ASP A 361 2.43 19.12 -2.03
CA ASP A 361 3.03 19.35 -3.36
C ASP A 361 4.47 18.81 -3.51
N LYS A 362 4.83 17.82 -2.70
CA LYS A 362 6.13 17.16 -2.73
C LYS A 362 5.93 15.67 -2.93
N ILE A 363 6.24 15.19 -4.13
CA ILE A 363 5.82 13.87 -4.60
C ILE A 363 6.98 13.08 -5.18
N ILE A 364 6.84 11.76 -5.22
CA ILE A 364 7.78 10.84 -5.88
C ILE A 364 7.02 10.01 -6.91
N GLY A 365 7.55 9.93 -8.14
CA GLY A 365 6.99 9.14 -9.23
C GLY A 365 8.05 8.74 -10.26
N TYR A 366 7.64 8.13 -11.37
CA TYR A 366 8.57 7.60 -12.37
C TYR A 366 8.96 8.61 -13.44
N ALA A 367 10.26 8.67 -13.75
CA ALA A 367 10.84 9.55 -14.77
C ALA A 367 10.36 9.24 -16.19
N ARG A 368 9.97 7.98 -16.45
CA ARG A 368 9.56 7.49 -17.79
C ARG A 368 8.25 8.10 -18.31
N ASN A 369 7.45 8.70 -17.43
CA ASN A 369 6.16 9.31 -17.76
C ASN A 369 6.37 10.77 -18.16
N HIS A 370 7.07 10.98 -19.27
CA HIS A 370 7.60 12.28 -19.69
C HIS A 370 6.52 13.35 -19.81
N HIS A 371 5.35 13.02 -20.37
CA HIS A 371 4.26 13.98 -20.54
C HIS A 371 3.60 14.34 -19.20
N THR A 372 3.48 13.37 -18.29
CA THR A 372 3.02 13.61 -16.92
C THR A 372 4.00 14.52 -16.16
N ILE A 373 5.30 14.24 -16.25
CA ILE A 373 6.34 15.06 -15.60
C ILE A 373 6.39 16.46 -16.20
N GLU A 374 6.21 16.60 -17.51
CA GLU A 374 6.10 17.89 -18.18
C GLU A 374 4.87 18.67 -17.69
N ALA A 375 3.70 18.03 -17.59
CA ALA A 375 2.48 18.64 -17.06
C ALA A 375 2.68 19.13 -15.61
N LEU A 376 3.34 18.33 -14.76
CA LEU A 376 3.72 18.74 -13.40
C LEU A 376 4.67 19.95 -13.41
N SER A 377 5.69 19.93 -14.27
CA SER A 377 6.64 21.04 -14.40
C SER A 377 5.96 22.34 -14.84
N GLN A 378 4.96 22.26 -15.73
CA GLN A 378 4.17 23.42 -16.17
C GLN A 378 3.32 24.02 -15.03
N GLN A 379 2.95 23.20 -14.03
CA GLN A 379 2.29 23.65 -12.79
C GLN A 379 3.28 24.10 -11.70
N GLY A 380 4.57 24.19 -12.01
CA GLY A 380 5.59 24.73 -11.12
C GLY A 380 6.23 23.71 -10.16
N PHE A 381 6.05 22.40 -10.40
CA PHE A 381 6.80 21.37 -9.68
C PHE A 381 8.24 21.33 -10.18
N GLU A 382 9.21 21.49 -9.27
CA GLU A 382 10.62 21.29 -9.60
C GLU A 382 10.91 19.80 -9.83
N VAL A 383 11.51 19.46 -10.97
CA VAL A 383 11.82 18.07 -11.33
C VAL A 383 13.21 17.70 -10.79
N VAL A 384 13.27 16.74 -9.87
CA VAL A 384 14.52 16.34 -9.19
C VAL A 384 14.77 14.84 -9.37
N PRO A 385 15.89 14.42 -10.00
CA PRO A 385 16.24 13.01 -10.03
C PRO A 385 16.45 12.44 -8.61
N ALA A 386 15.92 11.24 -8.35
CA ALA A 386 16.01 10.62 -7.04
C ALA A 386 17.45 10.40 -6.55
N GLU A 387 18.39 10.19 -7.45
CA GLU A 387 19.82 10.06 -7.11
C GLU A 387 20.36 11.35 -6.46
N LYS A 388 19.92 12.52 -6.95
CA LYS A 388 20.31 13.82 -6.41
C LYS A 388 19.65 14.12 -5.06
N ALA A 389 18.38 13.71 -4.92
CA ALA A 389 17.68 13.81 -3.64
C ALA A 389 18.30 12.90 -2.58
N ALA A 390 18.56 11.64 -2.91
CA ALA A 390 19.14 10.65 -2.00
C ALA A 390 20.56 11.02 -1.56
N SER A 391 21.39 11.54 -2.47
CA SER A 391 22.76 12.00 -2.16
C SER A 391 22.78 13.28 -1.32
N GLY A 392 21.69 14.06 -1.33
CA GLY A 392 21.61 15.36 -0.69
C GLY A 392 22.25 16.48 -1.51
N GLU A 393 22.54 16.23 -2.80
CA GLU A 393 22.93 17.30 -3.75
C GLU A 393 21.83 18.35 -3.88
N VAL A 394 20.57 17.93 -3.82
CA VAL A 394 19.39 18.80 -3.78
C VAL A 394 18.63 18.57 -2.48
N ASP A 395 18.46 19.63 -1.68
CA ASP A 395 17.63 19.58 -0.48
C ASP A 395 16.14 19.71 -0.82
N ILE A 396 15.51 18.58 -1.11
CA ILE A 396 14.08 18.48 -1.42
C ILE A 396 13.15 18.93 -0.28
N ASN A 397 13.65 18.99 0.97
CA ASN A 397 12.86 19.52 2.08
C ASN A 397 12.75 21.05 2.04
N ALA A 398 13.72 21.74 1.43
CA ALA A 398 13.71 23.19 1.25
C ALA A 398 12.85 23.67 0.07
N LEU A 399 12.59 22.80 -0.91
CA LEU A 399 11.76 23.14 -2.08
C LEU A 399 10.32 23.40 -1.67
N LYS A 400 9.62 24.28 -2.38
CA LYS A 400 8.19 24.53 -2.14
C LYS A 400 7.33 23.40 -2.72
N SER A 401 7.58 23.06 -3.98
CA SER A 401 6.91 22.00 -4.73
C SER A 401 7.93 21.27 -5.58
N CYS A 402 7.87 19.94 -5.59
CA CYS A 402 8.79 19.13 -6.39
C CYS A 402 8.22 17.75 -6.72
N VAL A 403 8.65 17.23 -7.87
CA VAL A 403 8.51 15.82 -8.22
C VAL A 403 9.90 15.18 -8.24
N VAL A 404 10.12 14.25 -7.33
CA VAL A 404 11.30 13.40 -7.34
C VAL A 404 11.07 12.26 -8.32
N THR A 405 11.92 12.14 -9.34
CA THR A 405 11.75 11.20 -10.44
C THR A 405 12.66 9.98 -10.29
N LEU A 406 12.07 8.79 -10.42
CA LEU A 406 12.73 7.50 -10.29
C LEU A 406 12.91 6.82 -11.64
N SER A 407 14.07 6.21 -11.85
CA SER A 407 14.28 5.23 -12.91
C SER A 407 13.44 3.97 -12.64
N SER A 408 12.76 3.43 -13.66
CA SER A 408 11.83 2.31 -13.49
C SER A 408 11.69 1.42 -14.72
N SER A 409 12.80 0.81 -15.13
CA SER A 409 12.80 -0.22 -16.17
C SER A 409 12.27 -1.56 -15.64
N GLU A 410 12.63 -1.94 -14.41
CA GLU A 410 12.19 -3.19 -13.78
C GLU A 410 11.06 -2.95 -12.78
N LEU A 411 11.13 -1.90 -11.95
CA LEU A 411 10.12 -1.67 -10.90
C LEU A 411 8.69 -1.49 -11.46
N VAL A 412 8.56 -0.87 -12.64
CA VAL A 412 7.24 -0.70 -13.27
C VAL A 412 6.61 -2.03 -13.71
N ARG A 413 7.41 -3.08 -13.93
CA ARG A 413 6.92 -4.38 -14.43
C ARG A 413 6.06 -5.10 -13.40
N GLY A 414 6.20 -4.76 -12.12
CA GLY A 414 5.28 -5.19 -11.08
C GLY A 414 3.94 -4.46 -11.07
N GLY A 415 3.71 -3.49 -11.96
CA GLY A 415 2.43 -2.82 -12.13
C GLY A 415 2.13 -1.71 -11.12
N GLY A 416 3.12 -1.26 -10.35
CA GLY A 416 2.95 -0.24 -9.31
C GLY A 416 3.97 0.89 -9.35
N GLY A 417 3.61 2.03 -8.75
CA GLY A 417 4.43 3.24 -8.65
C GLY A 417 4.97 3.49 -7.24
N GLY A 418 5.38 4.74 -6.99
CA GLY A 418 5.94 5.15 -5.70
C GLY A 418 4.97 4.98 -4.53
N ARG A 419 3.65 5.16 -4.76
CA ARG A 419 2.62 4.97 -3.72
C ARG A 419 2.45 3.50 -3.36
N CYS A 420 2.42 2.62 -4.36
CA CYS A 420 2.32 1.17 -4.17
C CYS A 420 3.47 0.63 -3.30
N MET A 421 4.69 1.16 -3.48
CA MET A 421 5.89 0.72 -2.76
C MET A 421 6.03 1.23 -1.32
N THR A 422 5.04 1.95 -0.79
CA THR A 422 5.11 2.54 0.57
C THR A 422 3.90 2.20 1.43
N LEU A 423 4.14 2.06 2.72
CA LEU A 423 3.12 2.10 3.77
C LEU A 423 3.45 3.23 4.76
N PRO A 424 2.90 4.44 4.57
CA PRO A 424 2.95 5.50 5.57
C PRO A 424 2.29 5.02 6.86
N ILE A 425 2.98 5.18 7.99
CA ILE A 425 2.43 4.86 9.32
C ILE A 425 2.30 6.10 10.19
N VAL A 426 3.03 7.18 9.91
CA VAL A 426 2.84 8.47 10.59
C VAL A 426 3.00 9.60 9.59
N ARG A 427 2.02 10.51 9.57
CA ARG A 427 2.08 11.78 8.85
C ARG A 427 1.65 12.93 9.76
N LYS A 428 2.23 14.10 9.53
CA LYS A 428 1.77 15.34 10.18
C LYS A 428 0.39 15.73 9.70
N ALA A 429 -0.35 16.44 10.56
CA ALA A 429 -1.60 17.08 10.18
C ALA A 429 -1.39 18.10 9.05
N VAL A 430 -2.40 18.22 8.17
CA VAL A 430 -2.42 19.18 7.06
C VAL A 430 -3.21 20.40 7.49
N GLN A 431 -2.72 21.58 7.13
CA GLN A 431 -3.50 22.81 7.18
C GLN A 431 -4.20 22.96 5.83
N TRP A 432 -5.52 22.77 5.85
CA TRP A 432 -6.40 22.82 4.68
C TRP A 432 -6.83 24.24 4.35
#